data_AF-A0AAD4BRX0-F1
#
_entry.id   AF-A0AAD4BRX0-F1
#
_cell.length_a   1.000
_cell.length_b   1.000
_cell.length_c   1.000
_cell.angle_alpha   90.00
_cell.angle_beta   90.00
_cell.angle_gamma   90.00
#
_symmetry.space_group_name_H-M   'P 1'
#
loop_
_entity.id
_entity.type
_entity.pdbx_description
1 polymer ?
#
loop_
_entity_poly.entity_id
_entity_poly.type
_entity_poly.pdbx_seq_one_letter_code
_entity_poly.pdbx_strand_id
1 'polypeptide(L)'
;VVLVDTTGFDNTYRSDDEILNLLADWLKETYRNKIKLSGLLYFHRITDDRMAGASFQHLSVLKELCGKNNLKNVVLVTTMWDKVEESAGSRREKELLSDFWGDMIRLGSCTHRFQGTRESAWEII
;
A
#
# COMPACT_ATOMS: atom_id res chain seq x y z
N VAL A 1 -0.93 19.61 1.40
CA VAL A 1 -0.54 18.19 1.37
C VAL A 1 0.38 17.97 0.18
N VAL A 2 1.52 17.30 0.37
CA VAL A 2 2.39 16.88 -0.73
C VAL A 2 2.24 15.37 -0.84
N LEU A 3 1.79 14.90 -2.00
CA LEU A 3 1.71 13.48 -2.33
C LEU A 3 2.82 13.16 -3.31
N VAL A 4 3.53 12.07 -3.05
CA VAL A 4 4.61 11.59 -3.92
C VAL A 4 4.13 10.28 -4.50
N ASP A 5 3.86 10.29 -5.79
CA ASP A 5 3.50 9.08 -6.52
C ASP A 5 4.77 8.33 -6.92
N THR A 6 4.75 7.02 -6.72
CA THR A 6 5.90 6.15 -6.94
C THR A 6 5.63 5.32 -8.18
N THR A 7 6.68 5.02 -8.95
CA THR A 7 6.51 4.13 -10.10
C THR A 7 5.93 2.80 -9.63
N GLY A 8 4.82 2.38 -10.23
CA GLY A 8 4.11 1.17 -9.81
C GLY A 8 4.97 -0.07 -9.84
N PHE A 9 4.75 -0.94 -8.88
CA PHE A 9 5.46 -2.20 -8.66
C PHE A 9 5.18 -3.30 -9.72
N ASP A 10 4.20 -3.09 -10.60
CA ASP A 10 3.81 -4.04 -11.67
C ASP A 10 4.52 -3.77 -13.02
N ASN A 11 5.63 -3.02 -13.01
CA ASN A 11 6.25 -2.58 -14.25
C ASN A 11 7.11 -3.69 -14.87
N THR A 12 6.72 -4.17 -16.05
CA THR A 12 7.32 -5.29 -16.80
C THR A 12 8.78 -5.09 -17.23
N TYR A 13 9.39 -3.96 -16.85
CA TYR A 13 10.69 -3.48 -17.32
C TYR A 13 11.72 -3.26 -16.22
N ARG A 14 11.34 -3.41 -14.93
CA ARG A 14 12.21 -3.20 -13.75
C ARG A 14 12.02 -4.37 -12.80
N SER A 15 13.08 -4.82 -12.13
CA SER A 15 12.89 -5.79 -11.05
C SER A 15 12.31 -5.10 -9.81
N ASP A 16 11.60 -5.86 -8.99
CA ASP A 16 11.04 -5.39 -7.72
C ASP A 16 12.11 -4.75 -6.83
N ASP A 17 13.31 -5.33 -6.83
CA ASP A 17 14.49 -4.82 -6.10
C ASP A 17 14.92 -3.43 -6.59
N GLU A 18 14.81 -3.13 -7.89
CA GLU A 18 15.14 -1.80 -8.43
C GLU A 18 14.16 -0.73 -7.97
N ILE A 19 12.86 -1.04 -7.94
CA ILE A 19 11.82 -0.12 -7.47
C ILE A 19 12.01 0.15 -5.97
N LEU A 20 12.35 -0.89 -5.21
CA LEU A 20 12.64 -0.77 -3.77
C LEU A 20 13.89 0.05 -3.49
N ASN A 21 14.97 -0.14 -4.26
CA ASN A 21 16.18 0.68 -4.14
C ASN A 21 15.90 2.15 -4.48
N LEU A 22 15.11 2.42 -5.53
CA LEU A 22 14.71 3.78 -5.89
C LEU A 22 13.92 4.45 -4.76
N LEU A 23 12.98 3.73 -4.14
CA LEU A 23 12.22 4.23 -3.01
C LEU A 23 13.11 4.49 -1.79
N ALA A 24 14.00 3.56 -1.47
CA ALA A 24 14.91 3.70 -0.34
C ALA A 24 15.86 4.90 -0.54
N ASP A 25 16.39 5.09 -1.74
CA ASP A 25 17.27 6.21 -2.05
C ASP A 25 16.51 7.55 -2.05
N TRP A 26 15.30 7.58 -2.58
CA TRP A 26 14.43 8.76 -2.50
C TRP A 26 14.12 9.13 -1.04
N LEU A 27 13.82 8.15 -0.18
CA LEU A 27 13.60 8.37 1.26
C LEU A 27 14.85 8.91 1.96
N LYS A 28 16.04 8.37 1.65
CA LYS A 28 17.32 8.86 2.20
C LYS A 28 17.57 10.32 1.81
N GLU A 29 17.42 10.66 0.54
CA GLU A 29 17.62 12.02 0.03
C GLU A 29 16.61 13.01 0.62
N THR A 30 15.34 12.63 0.69
CA THR A 30 14.28 13.44 1.29
C THR A 30 14.56 13.72 2.77
N TYR A 31 15.04 12.70 3.50
CA TYR A 31 15.44 12.86 4.90
C TYR A 31 16.67 13.76 5.06
N ARG A 32 17.69 13.64 4.19
CA ARG A 32 18.86 14.55 4.17
C ARG A 32 18.45 16.00 3.97
N ASN A 33 17.43 16.24 3.16
CA ASN A 33 16.83 17.55 2.94
C ASN A 33 15.88 18.01 4.06
N LYS A 34 15.86 17.30 5.20
CA LYS A 34 15.03 17.58 6.38
C LYS A 34 13.52 17.55 6.13
N ILE A 35 13.09 16.88 5.06
CA ILE A 35 11.68 16.62 4.78
C ILE A 35 11.30 15.30 5.46
N LYS A 36 10.26 15.33 6.28
CA LYS A 36 9.78 14.16 7.03
C LYS A 36 8.60 13.51 6.31
N LEU A 37 8.63 12.19 6.18
CA LEU A 37 7.48 11.41 5.73
C LEU A 37 6.41 11.37 6.84
N SER A 38 5.20 11.82 6.54
CA SER A 38 4.09 11.82 7.50
C SER A 38 3.31 10.51 7.51
N GLY A 39 3.24 9.81 6.38
CA GLY A 39 2.51 8.55 6.24
C GLY A 39 2.74 7.92 4.88
N LEU A 40 2.26 6.69 4.73
CA LEU A 40 2.39 5.90 3.52
C LEU A 40 1.02 5.34 3.13
N LEU A 41 0.64 5.53 1.87
CA LEU A 41 -0.55 4.92 1.29
C LEU A 41 -0.12 3.72 0.47
N TYR A 42 -0.66 2.54 0.78
CA TYR A 42 -0.43 1.31 0.02
C TYR A 42 -1.72 0.89 -0.67
N PHE A 43 -1.71 0.79 -1.99
CA PHE A 43 -2.88 0.49 -2.79
C PHE A 43 -2.85 -0.95 -3.30
N HIS A 44 -3.99 -1.64 -3.21
CA HIS A 44 -4.18 -2.98 -3.75
C HIS A 44 -5.49 -3.02 -4.55
N ARG A 45 -5.49 -3.67 -5.71
CA ARG A 45 -6.72 -3.84 -6.51
C ARG A 45 -7.51 -5.02 -5.96
N ILE A 46 -8.79 -4.82 -5.66
CA ILE A 46 -9.64 -5.92 -5.17
C ILE A 46 -10.03 -6.92 -6.27
N THR A 47 -9.73 -6.57 -7.53
CA THR A 47 -9.86 -7.47 -8.69
C THR A 47 -8.89 -8.63 -8.65
N ASP A 48 -7.75 -8.47 -7.98
CA ASP A 48 -6.68 -9.44 -7.96
C ASP A 48 -7.13 -10.61 -7.09
N ASP A 49 -7.21 -11.80 -7.69
CA ASP A 49 -7.79 -13.00 -7.08
C ASP A 49 -6.81 -13.72 -6.15
N ARG A 50 -5.54 -13.30 -6.13
CA ARG A 50 -4.49 -13.79 -5.22
C ARG A 50 -3.52 -12.66 -4.90
N MET A 51 -3.16 -12.52 -3.63
CA MET A 51 -1.85 -11.94 -3.24
C MET A 51 -0.77 -12.96 -3.60
N ALA A 52 -0.30 -12.93 -4.85
CA ALA A 52 0.69 -13.89 -5.36
C ALA A 52 1.97 -13.17 -5.83
N GLY A 53 3.12 -13.84 -5.65
CA GLY A 53 4.41 -13.41 -6.18
C GLY A 53 4.85 -12.04 -5.66
N ALA A 54 4.95 -11.10 -6.60
CA ALA A 54 5.53 -9.77 -6.40
C ALA A 54 4.80 -8.95 -5.33
N SER A 55 3.46 -8.92 -5.30
CA SER A 55 2.71 -8.11 -4.33
C SER A 55 2.95 -8.50 -2.87
N PHE A 56 3.18 -9.78 -2.59
CA PHE A 56 3.55 -10.24 -1.25
C PHE A 56 4.98 -9.82 -0.88
N GLN A 57 5.91 -9.93 -1.84
CA GLN A 57 7.29 -9.49 -1.67
C GLN A 57 7.37 -7.98 -1.43
N HIS A 58 6.63 -7.17 -2.20
CA HIS A 58 6.57 -5.71 -2.01
C HIS A 58 6.02 -5.33 -0.65
N LEU A 59 4.93 -5.97 -0.22
CA LEU A 59 4.36 -5.73 1.09
C LEU A 59 5.34 -6.09 2.22
N SER A 60 6.10 -7.18 2.06
CA SER A 60 7.14 -7.59 3.02
C SER A 60 8.24 -6.53 3.12
N VAL A 61 8.75 -6.05 1.98
CA VAL A 61 9.81 -5.04 2.00
C VAL A 61 9.30 -3.69 2.51
N LEU A 62 8.05 -3.32 2.19
CA LEU A 62 7.41 -2.13 2.74
C LEU A 62 7.32 -2.20 4.28
N LYS A 63 6.95 -3.36 4.83
CA LYS A 63 6.96 -3.59 6.29
C LYS A 63 8.35 -3.38 6.89
N GLU A 64 9.40 -3.84 6.22
CA GLU A 64 10.79 -3.65 6.65
C GLU A 64 11.23 -2.18 6.56
N LEU A 65 10.92 -1.49 5.47
CA LEU A 65 11.25 -0.09 5.23
C LEU A 65 10.58 0.84 6.25
N CYS A 66 9.30 0.64 6.54
CA CYS A 66 8.60 1.41 7.56
C CYS A 66 9.16 1.11 8.96
N GLY A 67 9.53 -0.15 9.21
CA GLY A 67 9.85 -0.64 10.54
C GLY A 67 8.61 -0.76 11.43
N LYS A 68 8.62 -1.73 12.33
CA LYS A 68 7.44 -2.13 13.14
C LYS A 68 6.78 -0.96 13.90
N ASN A 69 7.57 0.02 14.35
CA ASN A 69 7.09 1.15 15.15
C ASN A 69 6.36 2.24 14.35
N ASN A 70 6.46 2.22 13.01
CA ASN A 70 5.87 3.24 12.14
C ASN A 70 4.71 2.74 11.30
N LEU A 71 4.32 1.47 11.44
CA LEU A 71 3.18 0.90 10.71
C LEU A 71 1.85 1.62 11.01
N LYS A 72 1.74 2.26 12.18
CA LYS A 72 0.62 3.16 12.52
C LYS A 72 0.44 4.36 11.58
N ASN A 73 1.45 4.71 10.79
CA ASN A 73 1.39 5.77 9.79
C ASN A 73 1.14 5.22 8.37
N VAL A 74 0.81 3.93 8.25
CA VAL A 74 0.49 3.28 6.97
C VAL A 74 -1.02 3.14 6.84
N VAL A 75 -1.55 3.56 5.69
CA VAL A 75 -2.94 3.35 5.30
C VAL A 75 -2.98 2.36 4.14
N LEU A 76 -3.71 1.28 4.33
CA LEU A 76 -3.90 0.21 3.36
C LEU A 76 -5.22 0.44 2.62
N VAL A 77 -5.16 0.59 1.31
CA VAL A 77 -6.32 1.01 0.50
C VAL A 77 -6.63 -0.06 -0.53
N THR A 78 -7.87 -0.54 -0.56
CA THR A 78 -8.38 -1.38 -1.64
C THR A 78 -9.04 -0.53 -2.71
N THR A 79 -8.80 -0.84 -3.99
CA THR A 79 -9.25 -0.07 -5.16
C THR A 79 -9.98 -0.96 -6.17
N MET A 80 -10.57 -0.35 -7.22
CA MET A 80 -11.27 -1.04 -8.32
C MET A 80 -12.49 -1.86 -7.87
N TRP A 81 -13.19 -1.39 -6.84
CA TRP A 81 -14.43 -1.99 -6.35
C TRP A 81 -15.57 -1.98 -7.37
N ASP A 82 -15.51 -1.08 -8.36
CA ASP A 82 -16.45 -1.01 -9.49
C ASP A 82 -16.24 -2.11 -10.54
N LYS A 83 -15.20 -2.95 -10.41
CA LYS A 83 -14.83 -3.99 -11.38
C LYS A 83 -15.16 -5.41 -10.92
N VAL A 84 -15.77 -5.57 -9.76
CA VAL A 84 -16.02 -6.88 -9.14
C VAL A 84 -17.32 -6.86 -8.37
N GLU A 85 -18.04 -7.98 -8.39
CA GLU A 85 -19.22 -8.20 -7.57
C GLU A 85 -18.90 -8.05 -6.08
N GLU A 86 -19.74 -7.31 -5.35
CA GLU A 86 -19.52 -6.97 -3.94
C GLU A 86 -19.24 -8.20 -3.07
N SER A 87 -19.94 -9.31 -3.31
CA SER A 87 -19.74 -10.57 -2.58
C SER A 87 -18.35 -11.19 -2.80
N ALA A 88 -17.83 -11.13 -4.02
CA ALA A 88 -16.51 -11.62 -4.35
C ALA A 88 -15.43 -10.67 -3.83
N GLY A 89 -15.62 -9.35 -3.96
CA GLY A 89 -14.72 -8.33 -3.44
C GLY A 89 -14.61 -8.40 -1.91
N SER A 90 -15.73 -8.49 -1.21
CA SER A 90 -15.76 -8.63 0.26
C SER A 90 -15.09 -9.92 0.75
N ARG A 91 -15.20 -11.04 0.01
CA ARG A 91 -14.47 -12.27 0.34
C ARG A 91 -12.95 -12.07 0.25
N ARG A 92 -12.49 -11.46 -0.85
CA ARG A 92 -11.06 -11.17 -1.07
C ARG A 92 -10.52 -10.17 -0.04
N GLU A 93 -11.29 -9.14 0.27
CA GLU A 93 -10.91 -8.16 1.29
C GLU A 93 -10.74 -8.84 2.65
N LYS A 94 -11.65 -9.76 3.01
CA LYS A 94 -11.52 -10.49 4.26
C LYS A 94 -10.20 -11.27 4.35
N GLU A 95 -9.80 -11.93 3.27
CA GLU A 95 -8.50 -12.63 3.17
C GLU A 95 -7.32 -11.65 3.26
N LEU A 96 -7.40 -10.48 2.61
CA LEU A 96 -6.39 -9.42 2.71
C LEU A 96 -6.22 -8.95 4.16
N LEU A 97 -7.32 -8.62 4.82
CA LEU A 97 -7.34 -8.10 6.18
C LEU A 97 -6.84 -9.12 7.20
N SER A 98 -7.12 -10.42 7.01
CA SER A 98 -6.67 -11.46 7.93
C SER A 98 -5.24 -11.90 7.66
N ASP A 99 -4.95 -12.35 6.45
CA ASP A 99 -3.79 -13.20 6.19
C ASP A 99 -2.56 -12.38 5.79
N PHE A 100 -2.78 -11.22 5.17
CA PHE A 100 -1.70 -10.40 4.61
C PHE A 100 -1.43 -9.12 5.40
N TRP A 101 -2.51 -8.44 5.80
CA TRP A 101 -2.48 -7.14 6.48
C TRP A 101 -2.68 -7.25 7.99
N GLY A 102 -3.09 -8.42 8.51
CA GLY A 102 -3.42 -8.59 9.93
C GLY A 102 -2.33 -8.13 10.90
N ASP A 103 -1.06 -8.40 10.57
CA ASP A 103 0.08 -7.93 11.36
C ASP A 103 0.23 -6.41 11.36
N MET A 104 0.00 -5.76 10.22
CA MET A 104 0.09 -4.31 10.08
C MET A 104 -1.05 -3.61 10.81
N ILE A 105 -2.27 -4.13 10.64
CA ILE A 105 -3.46 -3.66 11.34
C ILE A 105 -3.27 -3.76 12.86
N ARG A 106 -2.76 -4.90 13.35
CA ARG A 106 -2.45 -5.08 14.78
C ARG A 106 -1.39 -4.10 15.30
N LEU A 107 -0.50 -3.63 14.42
CA LEU A 107 0.51 -2.62 14.73
C LEU A 107 0.05 -1.18 14.43
N GLY A 108 -1.24 -0.98 14.12
CA GLY A 108 -1.90 0.31 14.04
C GLY A 108 -2.18 0.84 12.64
N SER A 109 -1.92 0.08 11.57
CA SER A 109 -2.26 0.52 10.22
C SER A 109 -3.78 0.61 10.02
N CYS A 110 -4.23 1.64 9.31
CA CYS A 110 -5.63 1.84 8.97
C CYS A 110 -5.96 1.23 7.61
N THR A 111 -7.24 0.88 7.38
CA THR A 111 -7.69 0.31 6.10
C THR A 111 -8.89 1.07 5.53
N HIS A 112 -8.90 1.32 4.22
CA HIS A 112 -10.00 2.00 3.53
C HIS A 112 -10.35 1.33 2.19
N ARG A 113 -11.63 1.38 1.81
CA ARG A 113 -12.07 1.06 0.45
C ARG A 113 -12.18 2.36 -0.36
N PHE A 114 -11.41 2.48 -1.43
CA PHE A 114 -11.56 3.59 -2.37
C PHE A 114 -12.70 3.31 -3.35
N GLN A 115 -13.72 4.15 -3.33
CA GLN A 115 -14.96 3.98 -4.11
C GLN A 115 -14.91 4.68 -5.48
N GLY A 116 -13.75 5.18 -5.89
CA GLY A 116 -13.60 5.88 -7.17
C GLY A 116 -14.13 7.32 -7.17
N THR A 117 -14.54 7.85 -6.01
CA THR A 117 -15.08 9.20 -5.88
C THR A 117 -14.09 10.14 -5.19
N ARG A 118 -14.22 11.44 -5.45
CA ARG A 118 -13.41 12.47 -4.79
C ARG A 118 -13.60 12.41 -3.27
N GLU A 119 -14.81 12.18 -2.82
CA GLU A 119 -15.19 12.11 -1.41
C GLU A 119 -14.45 10.95 -0.73
N SER A 120 -14.48 9.75 -1.33
CA SER A 120 -13.76 8.59 -0.79
C SER A 120 -12.24 8.76 -0.80
N ALA A 121 -11.68 9.58 -1.71
CA ALA A 121 -10.26 9.92 -1.69
C ALA A 121 -9.90 10.82 -0.50
N TRP A 122 -10.75 11.80 -0.18
CA TRP A 122 -10.54 12.70 0.96
C TRP A 122 -10.74 12.02 2.31
N GLU A 123 -11.52 10.94 2.38
CA GLU A 123 -11.64 10.13 3.60
C GLU A 123 -10.37 9.32 3.92
N ILE A 124 -9.48 9.14 2.94
CA ILE A 124 -8.23 8.37 3.08
C ILE A 124 -7.07 9.24 3.61
N ILE A 125 -7.08 10.57 3.38
CA ILE A 125 -5.93 11.47 3.61
C ILE A 125 -6.19 12.62 4.59
#